data_AF-A0A7L3M984-F1
#
_entry.id   AF-A0A7L3M984-F1
#
_cell.length_a   1.000
_cell.length_b   1.000
_cell.length_c   1.000
_cell.angle_alpha   90.00
_cell.angle_beta   90.00
_cell.angle_gamma   90.00
#
_symmetry.space_group_name_H-M   'P 1'
#
loop_
_entity.id
_entity.type
_entity.pdbx_description
1 polymer ?
#
loop_
_entity_poly.entity_id
_entity_poly.type
_entity_poly.pdbx_seq_one_letter_code
_entity_poly.pdbx_strand_id
1 'polypeptide(L)'
;DTCRNFHCKRGKVCHADKQGKPHCICQDPAACPPTKDYEHVCGTDNKTYDGTCQLFGTKCQLEGTKMGRQLHLDYMGSCKYIPPCTDYEVDQFPLRMRDWLKNILIQYYERDMNTSGILTEKQRNKVKKIYQNDKRLVAGDHPVELLLHDFEKNYHMY
;
A
#
# COMPACT_ATOMS: atom_id res chain seq x y z
N ASP A 1 18.87 -20.30 19.39
CA ASP A 1 18.90 -19.79 18.01
C ASP A 1 19.09 -18.28 18.05
N THR A 2 20.22 -17.79 17.54
CA THR A 2 20.64 -16.38 17.59
C THR A 2 19.86 -15.48 16.63
N CYS A 3 19.18 -16.06 15.65
CA CYS A 3 18.34 -15.32 14.70
C CYS A 3 16.88 -15.15 15.15
N ARG A 4 16.44 -15.82 16.22
CA ARG A 4 15.03 -15.90 16.63
C ARG A 4 14.35 -14.53 16.86
N ASN A 5 15.08 -13.56 17.39
CA ASN A 5 14.58 -12.20 17.66
C ASN A 5 15.35 -11.12 16.88
N PHE A 6 16.10 -11.51 15.83
CA PHE A 6 16.90 -10.60 15.03
C PHE A 6 16.19 -10.29 13.70
N HIS A 7 15.55 -9.13 13.62
CA HIS A 7 14.74 -8.75 12.46
C HIS A 7 15.55 -7.99 11.41
N CYS A 8 15.55 -8.53 10.20
CA CYS A 8 16.14 -7.89 9.02
C CYS A 8 15.14 -7.02 8.26
N LYS A 9 15.66 -6.07 7.47
CA LYS A 9 14.83 -5.28 6.54
C LYS A 9 14.24 -6.18 5.45
N ARG A 10 13.19 -5.71 4.77
CA ARG A 10 12.58 -6.41 3.63
C ARG A 10 13.64 -6.80 2.59
N GLY A 11 13.53 -8.03 2.08
CA GLY A 11 14.49 -8.60 1.13
C GLY A 11 15.75 -9.19 1.77
N LYS A 12 15.86 -9.15 3.12
CA LYS A 12 17.00 -9.72 3.86
C LYS A 12 16.52 -10.75 4.89
N VAL A 13 17.38 -11.72 5.19
CA VAL A 13 17.19 -12.73 6.22
C VAL A 13 18.36 -12.76 7.19
N CYS A 14 18.08 -13.21 8.42
CA CYS A 14 19.11 -13.37 9.41
C CYS A 14 19.96 -14.60 9.12
N HIS A 15 21.27 -14.44 9.21
CA HIS A 15 22.25 -15.51 9.14
C HIS A 15 23.22 -15.38 10.31
N ALA A 16 23.53 -16.49 10.99
CA ALA A 16 24.54 -16.52 12.03
C ALA A 16 25.89 -16.84 11.38
N ASP A 17 26.91 -16.03 11.67
CA ASP A 17 28.28 -16.32 11.22
C ASP A 17 28.90 -17.51 11.98
N LYS A 18 30.16 -17.84 11.65
CA LYS A 18 30.90 -18.93 12.31
C LYS A 18 31.07 -18.75 13.83
N GLN A 19 30.91 -17.53 14.34
CA GLN A 19 31.00 -17.20 15.76
C GLN A 19 29.61 -17.12 16.41
N GLY A 20 28.55 -17.43 15.67
CA GLY A 20 27.16 -17.36 16.13
C GLY A 20 26.56 -15.95 16.11
N LYS A 21 27.26 -14.93 15.60
CA LYS A 21 26.79 -13.55 15.58
C LYS A 21 25.80 -13.36 14.42
N PRO A 22 24.57 -12.86 14.70
CA PRO A 22 23.58 -12.65 13.66
C PRO A 22 23.92 -11.42 12.80
N HIS A 23 23.70 -11.55 11.49
CA HIS A 23 23.76 -10.45 10.52
C HIS A 23 22.72 -10.65 9.42
N CYS A 24 22.38 -9.58 8.71
CA CYS A 24 21.40 -9.63 7.63
C CYS A 24 22.09 -9.83 6.28
N ILE A 25 21.72 -10.89 5.58
CA ILE A 25 22.10 -11.15 4.18
C ILE A 25 20.87 -11.03 3.29
N CYS A 26 21.06 -10.89 1.97
CA CYS A 26 19.93 -10.91 1.05
C CYS A 26 19.23 -12.26 1.05
N GLN A 27 17.89 -12.22 1.04
CA GLN A 27 17.06 -13.39 0.77
C GLN A 27 17.36 -13.90 -0.64
N ASP A 28 17.65 -15.19 -0.77
CA ASP A 28 17.71 -15.84 -2.06
C ASP A 28 16.29 -15.90 -2.67
N PRO A 29 16.04 -15.26 -3.84
CA PRO A 29 14.74 -15.29 -4.49
C PRO A 29 14.25 -16.70 -4.79
N ALA A 30 15.16 -17.66 -5.04
CA ALA A 30 14.82 -19.05 -5.33
C ALA A 30 14.40 -19.84 -4.07
N ALA A 31 14.78 -19.36 -2.88
CA ALA A 31 14.40 -19.96 -1.60
C ALA A 31 13.12 -19.36 -1.01
N CYS A 32 12.43 -18.48 -1.75
CA CYS A 32 11.14 -17.96 -1.33
C CYS A 32 10.07 -19.07 -1.33
N PRO A 33 9.14 -19.08 -0.35
CA PRO A 33 8.05 -20.04 -0.35
C PRO A 33 7.21 -19.97 -1.63
N PRO A 34 6.64 -21.09 -2.10
CA PRO A 34 5.65 -21.06 -3.17
C PRO A 34 4.46 -20.19 -2.78
N THR A 35 4.02 -19.38 -3.74
CA THR A 35 2.90 -18.44 -3.59
C THR A 35 1.74 -18.87 -4.47
N LYS A 36 0.56 -18.32 -4.19
CA LYS A 36 -0.60 -18.45 -5.08
C LYS A 36 -0.65 -17.30 -6.08
N ASP A 37 -1.41 -17.47 -7.15
CA ASP A 37 -1.52 -16.45 -8.22
C ASP A 37 -1.94 -15.06 -7.72
N TYR A 38 -2.76 -14.98 -6.67
CA TYR A 38 -3.18 -13.70 -6.09
C TYR A 38 -2.09 -13.00 -5.25
N GLU A 39 -0.98 -13.68 -4.95
CA GLU A 39 0.17 -13.17 -4.21
C GLU A 39 1.31 -12.72 -5.12
N HIS A 40 1.20 -12.98 -6.43
CA HIS A 40 2.10 -12.44 -7.44
C HIS A 40 2.17 -10.93 -7.34
N VAL A 41 3.25 -10.34 -7.86
CA VAL A 41 3.43 -8.90 -7.91
C VAL A 41 4.09 -8.46 -9.21
N CYS A 42 3.77 -7.24 -9.65
CA CYS A 42 4.45 -6.60 -10.77
C CYS A 42 5.52 -5.63 -10.25
N GLY A 43 6.74 -5.75 -10.78
CA GLY A 43 7.81 -4.79 -10.55
C GLY A 43 7.74 -3.59 -11.50
N THR A 44 8.37 -2.48 -11.14
CA THR A 44 8.54 -1.30 -12.00
C THR A 44 9.36 -1.57 -13.27
N ASP A 45 9.98 -2.74 -13.37
CA ASP A 45 10.62 -3.27 -14.57
C ASP A 45 9.64 -4.07 -15.47
N ASN A 46 8.34 -4.02 -15.17
CA ASN A 46 7.26 -4.72 -15.85
C ASN A 46 7.44 -6.26 -15.86
N LYS A 47 8.11 -6.80 -14.83
CA LYS A 47 8.25 -8.24 -14.62
C LYS A 47 7.32 -8.71 -13.51
N THR A 48 6.67 -9.84 -13.75
CA THR A 48 5.90 -10.54 -12.72
C THR A 48 6.86 -11.33 -11.86
N TYR A 49 6.72 -11.18 -10.55
CA TYR A 49 7.40 -11.97 -9.54
C TYR A 49 6.36 -12.82 -8.80
N ASP A 50 6.75 -14.03 -8.40
CA ASP A 50 5.90 -14.98 -7.68
C ASP A 50 5.38 -14.36 -6.36
N GLY A 51 6.10 -13.40 -5.78
CA GLY A 51 5.53 -12.54 -4.77
C GLY A 51 6.52 -11.54 -4.21
N THR A 52 6.11 -10.86 -3.15
CA THR A 52 6.93 -9.82 -2.51
C THR A 52 8.29 -10.35 -2.00
N CYS A 53 8.36 -11.62 -1.56
CA CYS A 53 9.63 -12.25 -1.17
C CYS A 53 10.64 -12.24 -2.31
N GLN A 54 10.24 -12.73 -3.48
CA GLN A 54 11.11 -12.86 -4.66
C GLN A 54 11.53 -11.48 -5.18
N LEU A 55 10.59 -10.53 -5.29
CA LEU A 55 10.88 -9.16 -5.72
C LEU A 55 11.88 -8.46 -4.78
N PHE A 56 11.67 -8.54 -3.46
CA PHE A 56 12.57 -7.87 -2.51
C PHE A 56 13.92 -8.59 -2.36
N GLY A 57 13.98 -9.92 -2.48
CA GLY A 57 15.25 -10.66 -2.57
C GLY A 57 16.04 -10.24 -3.81
N THR A 58 15.37 -10.15 -4.96
CA THR A 58 15.98 -9.70 -6.23
C THR A 58 16.49 -8.27 -6.13
N LYS A 59 15.68 -7.34 -5.59
CA LYS A 59 16.09 -5.95 -5.34
C LYS A 59 17.30 -5.90 -4.40
N CYS A 60 17.35 -6.75 -3.37
CA CYS A 60 18.45 -6.82 -2.42
C CYS A 60 19.77 -7.22 -3.09
N GLN A 61 19.75 -8.26 -3.93
CA GLN A 61 20.93 -8.71 -4.68
C GLN A 61 21.46 -7.63 -5.64
N LEU A 62 20.62 -6.66 -6.01
CA LEU A 62 20.96 -5.53 -6.86
C LEU A 62 21.29 -4.25 -6.06
N GLU A 63 21.41 -4.32 -4.72
CA GLU A 63 21.77 -3.17 -3.88
C GLU A 63 23.05 -2.48 -4.39
N GLY A 64 23.06 -1.15 -4.41
CA GLY A 64 24.17 -0.33 -4.93
C GLY A 64 24.15 -0.12 -6.45
N THR A 65 23.34 -0.85 -7.21
CA THR A 65 23.25 -0.67 -8.66
C THR A 65 22.17 0.35 -9.07
N LYS A 66 22.21 0.84 -10.31
CA LYS A 66 21.11 1.66 -10.87
C LYS A 66 19.81 0.85 -10.95
N MET A 67 19.89 -0.40 -11.41
CA MET A 67 18.74 -1.28 -11.57
C MET A 67 18.06 -1.57 -10.22
N GLY A 68 18.83 -1.92 -9.19
CA GLY A 68 18.28 -2.15 -7.84
C GLY A 68 17.66 -0.89 -7.23
N ARG A 69 18.18 0.30 -7.54
CA ARG A 69 17.56 1.58 -7.13
C ARG A 69 16.23 1.85 -7.83
N GLN A 70 16.05 1.38 -9.07
CA GLN A 70 14.84 1.61 -9.86
C GLN A 70 13.79 0.51 -9.71
N LEU A 71 14.17 -0.69 -9.27
CA LEU A 71 13.26 -1.81 -9.08
C LEU A 71 12.40 -1.63 -7.82
N HIS A 72 11.11 -1.41 -7.96
CA HIS A 72 10.14 -1.31 -6.87
C HIS A 72 8.94 -2.21 -7.15
N LEU A 73 8.15 -2.47 -6.10
CA LEU A 73 6.81 -3.02 -6.27
C LEU A 73 5.94 -1.95 -6.93
N ASP A 74 5.39 -2.24 -8.11
CA ASP A 74 4.47 -1.35 -8.82
C ASP A 74 3.03 -1.61 -8.37
N TYR A 75 2.55 -2.85 -8.48
CA TYR A 75 1.25 -3.27 -7.98
C TYR A 75 1.19 -4.76 -7.61
N MET A 76 0.18 -5.11 -6.81
CA MET A 76 -0.15 -6.50 -6.47
C MET A 76 -0.85 -7.20 -7.65
N GLY A 77 -0.58 -8.49 -7.82
CA GLY A 77 -0.97 -9.30 -8.97
C GLY A 77 0.09 -9.34 -10.07
N SER A 78 -0.08 -10.26 -11.02
CA SER A 78 0.78 -10.36 -12.21
C SER A 78 0.72 -9.08 -13.06
N CYS A 79 1.82 -8.80 -13.78
CA CYS A 79 1.86 -7.67 -14.69
C CYS A 79 0.79 -7.78 -15.77
N LYS A 80 0.17 -6.65 -16.08
CA LYS A 80 -0.90 -6.48 -17.06
C LYS A 80 -0.70 -5.19 -17.84
N TYR A 81 -1.44 -5.05 -18.94
CA TYR A 81 -1.51 -3.79 -19.65
C TYR A 81 -2.13 -2.71 -18.75
N ILE A 82 -1.40 -1.60 -18.57
CA ILE A 82 -1.87 -0.40 -17.90
C ILE A 82 -2.08 0.67 -18.98
N PRO A 83 -3.32 1.11 -19.24
CA PRO A 83 -3.55 2.17 -20.21
C PRO A 83 -2.84 3.47 -19.78
N PRO A 84 -2.36 4.28 -20.73
CA PRO A 84 -1.80 5.59 -20.40
C PRO A 84 -2.88 6.45 -19.74
N CYS A 85 -2.50 7.16 -18.68
CA CYS A 85 -3.38 8.14 -18.04
C CYS A 85 -3.50 9.37 -18.94
N THR A 86 -4.73 9.71 -19.32
CA THR A 86 -5.01 10.92 -20.13
C THR A 86 -4.92 12.17 -19.27
N ASP A 87 -4.68 13.33 -19.90
CA ASP A 87 -4.65 14.62 -19.18
C ASP A 87 -5.96 14.88 -18.42
N TYR A 88 -7.09 14.51 -19.03
CA TYR A 88 -8.40 14.58 -18.37
C TYR A 88 -8.43 13.73 -17.09
N GLU A 89 -8.00 12.47 -17.14
CA GLU A 89 -7.98 11.59 -15.96
C GLU A 89 -7.04 12.11 -14.87
N VAL A 90 -5.86 12.61 -15.24
CA VAL A 90 -4.89 13.21 -14.31
C VAL A 90 -5.52 14.39 -13.57
N ASP A 91 -6.24 15.27 -14.27
CA ASP A 91 -6.90 16.42 -13.68
C ASP A 91 -8.00 16.03 -12.69
N GLN A 92 -8.75 14.95 -12.99
CA GLN A 92 -9.84 14.50 -12.12
C GLN A 92 -9.34 13.64 -10.94
N PHE A 93 -8.18 12.99 -11.07
CA PHE A 93 -7.69 11.98 -10.14
C PHE A 93 -7.63 12.46 -8.67
N PRO A 94 -7.11 13.66 -8.34
CA PRO A 94 -7.05 14.11 -6.96
C PRO A 94 -8.42 14.19 -6.28
N LEU A 95 -9.45 14.66 -7.00
CA LEU A 95 -10.81 14.78 -6.46
C LEU A 95 -11.45 13.42 -6.25
N ARG A 96 -11.32 12.52 -7.23
CA ARG A 96 -11.83 11.14 -7.13
C ARG A 96 -11.14 10.36 -6.02
N MET A 97 -9.82 10.48 -5.89
CA MET A 97 -9.05 9.80 -4.84
C MET A 97 -9.43 10.31 -3.44
N ARG A 98 -9.68 11.60 -3.28
CA ARG A 98 -10.11 12.18 -1.98
C ARG A 98 -11.49 11.69 -1.57
N ASP A 99 -12.44 11.68 -2.49
CA ASP A 99 -13.78 11.14 -2.22
C ASP A 99 -13.71 9.65 -1.87
N TRP A 100 -12.92 8.88 -2.62
CA TRP A 100 -12.68 7.47 -2.33
C TRP A 100 -12.11 7.26 -0.92
N LEU A 101 -11.05 8.01 -0.55
CA LEU A 101 -10.44 7.92 0.79
C LEU A 101 -11.43 8.28 1.91
N LYS A 102 -12.25 9.32 1.72
CA LYS A 102 -13.34 9.67 2.65
C LYS A 102 -14.26 8.47 2.86
N ASN A 103 -14.72 7.86 1.76
CA ASN A 103 -15.70 6.78 1.82
C ASN A 103 -15.12 5.50 2.43
N ILE A 104 -13.86 5.15 2.12
CA ILE A 104 -13.14 4.05 2.80
C ILE A 104 -13.02 4.29 4.31
N LEU A 105 -12.70 5.53 4.71
CA LEU A 105 -12.57 5.88 6.12
C LEU A 105 -13.90 5.76 6.87
N ILE A 106 -15.01 6.08 6.21
CA ILE A 106 -16.36 5.92 6.75
C ILE A 106 -16.72 4.44 6.91
N GLN A 107 -16.46 3.60 5.91
CA GLN A 107 -16.66 2.15 6.02
C GLN A 107 -15.83 1.54 7.15
N TYR A 108 -14.58 2.00 7.32
CA TYR A 108 -13.75 1.57 8.44
C TYR A 108 -14.34 1.96 9.78
N TYR A 109 -14.89 3.18 9.90
CA TYR A 109 -15.56 3.63 11.12
C TYR A 109 -16.80 2.80 11.44
N GLU A 110 -17.67 2.53 10.46
CA GLU A 110 -18.86 1.69 10.63
C GLU A 110 -18.48 0.27 11.09
N ARG A 111 -17.44 -0.32 10.49
CA ARG A 111 -16.92 -1.62 10.90
C ARG A 111 -16.34 -1.58 12.32
N ASP A 112 -15.61 -0.53 12.65
CA ASP A 112 -14.94 -0.32 13.93
C ASP A 112 -15.90 -0.05 15.09
N MET A 113 -17.16 0.31 14.80
CA MET A 113 -18.25 0.34 15.78
C MET A 113 -18.69 -1.07 16.22
N ASN A 114 -18.59 -2.05 15.32
CA ASN A 114 -18.97 -3.45 15.58
C ASN A 114 -17.76 -4.31 15.99
N THR A 115 -16.56 -3.92 15.59
CA THR A 115 -15.31 -4.65 15.85
C THR A 115 -14.23 -3.65 16.25
N SER A 116 -14.05 -3.47 17.56
CA SER A 116 -13.08 -2.51 18.09
C SER A 116 -11.64 -2.86 17.67
N GLY A 117 -10.83 -1.83 17.45
CA GLY A 117 -9.38 -1.96 17.21
C GLY A 117 -8.90 -1.65 15.79
N ILE A 118 -9.79 -1.22 14.89
CA ILE A 118 -9.43 -0.80 13.53
C ILE A 118 -8.93 0.65 13.54
N LEU A 119 -9.64 1.53 14.27
CA LEU A 119 -9.25 2.92 14.45
C LEU A 119 -8.83 3.19 15.90
N THR A 120 -7.75 3.95 16.05
CA THR A 120 -7.39 4.56 17.33
C THR A 120 -8.49 5.51 17.78
N GLU A 121 -8.57 5.80 19.08
CA GLU A 121 -9.58 6.72 19.64
C GLU A 121 -9.56 8.10 18.96
N LYS A 122 -8.36 8.66 18.73
CA LYS A 122 -8.18 9.93 18.04
C LYS A 122 -8.71 9.89 16.61
N GLN A 123 -8.44 8.81 15.87
CA GLN A 123 -8.96 8.61 14.52
C GLN A 123 -10.48 8.48 14.56
N ARG A 124 -11.02 7.60 15.39
CA ARG A 124 -12.46 7.37 15.58
C ARG A 124 -13.21 8.68 15.84
N ASN A 125 -12.70 9.52 16.74
CA ASN A 125 -13.32 10.81 17.05
C ASN A 125 -13.29 11.79 15.86
N LYS A 126 -12.23 11.76 15.03
CA LYS A 126 -12.17 12.56 13.81
C LYS A 126 -13.16 12.05 12.75
N VAL A 127 -13.23 10.75 12.52
CA VAL A 127 -14.16 10.16 11.54
C VAL A 127 -15.61 10.33 11.98
N LYS A 128 -15.90 10.19 13.27
CA LYS A 128 -17.25 10.41 13.83
C LYS A 128 -17.83 11.78 13.44
N LYS A 129 -17.01 12.83 13.47
CA LYS A 129 -17.44 14.18 13.03
C LYS A 129 -17.82 14.22 11.55
N ILE A 130 -17.10 13.48 10.71
CA ILE A 130 -17.39 13.37 9.28
C ILE A 130 -18.64 12.51 9.05
N TYR A 131 -18.77 11.40 9.77
CA TYR A 131 -19.89 10.47 9.69
C TYR A 131 -21.21 11.12 10.07
N GLN A 132 -21.22 11.93 11.13
CA GLN A 132 -22.39 12.64 11.65
C GLN A 132 -22.74 13.93 10.90
N ASN A 133 -21.95 14.32 9.89
CA ASN A 133 -22.27 15.50 9.09
C ASN A 133 -23.32 15.14 8.04
N ASP A 134 -24.57 15.56 8.25
CA ASP A 134 -25.69 15.32 7.32
C ASP A 134 -25.48 15.94 5.93
N LYS A 135 -24.59 16.94 5.80
CA LYS A 135 -24.24 17.56 4.51
C LYS A 135 -23.18 16.81 3.73
N ARG A 136 -22.55 15.79 4.32
CA ARG A 136 -21.53 14.97 3.66
C ARG A 136 -22.12 14.32 2.42
N LEU A 137 -21.43 14.43 1.29
CA LEU A 137 -21.76 13.67 0.10
C LEU A 137 -21.58 12.16 0.35
N VAL A 138 -22.64 11.38 0.15
CA VAL A 138 -22.65 9.92 0.28
C VAL A 138 -21.85 9.25 -0.84
N ALA A 139 -21.44 7.99 -0.64
CA ALA A 139 -20.72 7.24 -1.65
C ALA A 139 -21.55 7.05 -2.92
N GLY A 140 -20.93 7.25 -4.08
CA GLY A 140 -21.57 7.13 -5.39
C GLY A 140 -20.66 7.59 -6.51
N ASP A 141 -21.10 7.42 -7.75
CA ASP A 141 -20.43 8.03 -8.91
C ASP A 141 -20.94 9.45 -9.10
N HIS A 142 -20.07 10.42 -8.82
CA HIS A 142 -20.42 11.83 -8.79
C HIS A 142 -19.63 12.61 -9.86
N PRO A 143 -20.24 13.64 -10.46
CA PRO A 143 -19.52 14.56 -11.33
C PRO A 143 -18.47 15.32 -10.52
N VAL A 144 -17.38 15.71 -11.17
CA VAL A 144 -16.20 16.25 -10.48
C VAL A 144 -16.48 17.63 -9.88
N GLU A 145 -17.38 18.41 -10.47
CA GLU A 145 -17.84 19.68 -9.94
C GLU A 145 -18.53 19.51 -8.58
N LEU A 146 -19.30 18.42 -8.41
CA LEU A 146 -19.95 18.09 -7.15
C LEU A 146 -18.93 17.63 -6.10
N LEU A 147 -17.93 16.85 -6.51
CA LEU A 147 -16.83 16.43 -5.61
C LEU A 147 -16.03 17.63 -5.11
N LEU A 148 -15.75 18.59 -5.98
CA LEU A 148 -15.05 19.83 -5.63
C LEU A 148 -15.89 20.66 -4.64
N HIS A 149 -17.18 20.85 -4.94
CA HIS A 149 -18.07 21.61 -4.07
C HIS A 149 -18.27 20.95 -2.70
N ASP A 150 -18.46 19.61 -2.63
CA ASP A 150 -18.50 18.86 -1.37
C ASP A 150 -17.23 19.13 -0.55
N PHE A 151 -16.07 19.04 -1.20
CA PHE A 151 -14.81 19.27 -0.53
C PHE A 151 -14.69 20.68 0.06
N GLU A 152 -14.95 21.72 -0.74
CA GLU A 152 -14.82 23.11 -0.31
C GLU A 152 -15.79 23.49 0.82
N LYS A 153 -16.99 22.91 0.83
CA LYS A 153 -18.03 23.27 1.80
C LYS A 153 -17.98 22.45 3.08
N ASN A 154 -17.64 21.16 2.99
CA ASN A 154 -17.79 20.23 4.11
C ASN A 154 -16.45 19.82 4.75
N TYR A 155 -15.33 20.12 4.10
CA TYR A 155 -14.00 19.71 4.54
C TYR A 155 -13.05 20.91 4.58
N HIS A 156 -13.25 21.76 5.58
CA HIS A 156 -12.26 22.78 5.93
C HIS A 156 -10.97 22.08 6.40
N MET A 157 -10.06 21.84 5.48
CA MET A 157 -8.66 21.58 5.84
C MET A 157 -8.14 22.87 6.45
N TYR A 158 -7.52 22.72 7.62
CA TYR A 158 -6.87 23.81 8.36
C TYR A 158 -6.08 24.75 7.46
#